data_AF-A0A7W1H6U1-F1
#
_entry.id   AF-A0A7W1H6U1-F1
#
_cell.length_a   1.000
_cell.length_b   1.000
_cell.length_c   1.000
_cell.angle_alpha   90.00
_cell.angle_beta   90.00
_cell.angle_gamma   90.00
#
_symmetry.space_group_name_H-M   'P 1'
#
loop_
_entity.id
_entity.type
_entity.pdbx_description
1 polymer ?
#
loop_
_entity_poly.entity_id
_entity_poly.type
_entity_poly.pdbx_seq_one_letter_code
_entity_poly.pdbx_strand_id
1 'polypeptide(L)'
;MALKGRRVLFVSYNGMLDPLGQSQVIPYLRELGKRGIFFTLLSFERAAAFESDGRARCAELRDRLGADNIDWHWLRYHQKPSLPATIYDVLSGIRYAAKLVKRNKIEMVHARSHIPATIALALKKDSPSRLSLTCADC
;
A
#
# COMPACT_ATOMS: atom_id res chain seq x y z
N MET A 1 -9.09 0.64 -23.47
CA MET A 1 -8.25 0.38 -22.26
C MET A 1 -9.10 0.57 -21.01
N ALA A 2 -9.57 -0.52 -20.41
CA ALA A 2 -10.61 -0.48 -19.39
C ALA A 2 -10.19 0.10 -18.02
N LEU A 3 -8.90 0.35 -17.77
CA LEU A 3 -8.35 0.71 -16.45
C LEU A 3 -8.02 2.19 -16.27
N LYS A 4 -8.08 3.01 -17.33
CA LYS A 4 -7.72 4.44 -17.29
C LYS A 4 -8.67 5.20 -16.36
N GLY A 5 -8.13 5.99 -15.44
CA GLY A 5 -8.88 6.74 -14.43
C GLY A 5 -9.22 5.95 -13.16
N ARG A 6 -8.91 4.64 -13.11
CA ARG A 6 -9.14 3.84 -11.91
C ARG A 6 -8.16 4.17 -10.80
N ARG A 7 -8.63 4.00 -9.58
CA ARG A 7 -7.87 4.23 -8.35
C ARG A 7 -7.62 2.90 -7.65
N VAL A 8 -6.36 2.55 -7.44
CA VAL A 8 -5.94 1.22 -6.97
C VAL A 8 -5.09 1.37 -5.71
N LEU A 9 -5.47 0.68 -4.63
CA LEU A 9 -4.63 0.55 -3.44
C LEU A 9 -3.70 -0.65 -3.65
N PHE A 10 -2.39 -0.42 -3.64
CA PHE A 10 -1.38 -1.47 -3.66
C PHE A 10 -0.78 -1.59 -2.26
N VAL A 11 -0.92 -2.74 -1.63
CA VAL A 11 -0.37 -3.00 -0.29
C VAL A 11 0.79 -3.98 -0.40
N SER A 12 1.96 -3.56 0.09
CA SER A 12 3.16 -4.38 0.15
C SER A 12 3.71 -4.42 1.57
N TYR A 13 4.15 -5.60 2.01
CA TYR A 13 4.81 -5.75 3.31
C TYR A 13 6.29 -5.39 3.27
N ASN A 14 6.90 -5.42 2.08
CA ASN A 14 8.30 -5.05 1.91
C ASN A 14 8.43 -3.52 1.89
N GLY A 15 9.56 -3.02 2.39
CA GLY A 15 9.88 -1.61 2.31
C GLY A 15 10.11 -1.20 0.85
N MET A 16 9.64 -0.03 0.48
CA MET A 16 9.98 0.63 -0.78
C MET A 16 11.38 1.23 -0.73
N LEU A 17 11.97 1.41 0.46
CA LEU A 17 13.39 1.73 0.59
C LEU A 17 14.29 0.50 0.40
N ASP A 18 13.75 -0.71 0.48
CA ASP A 18 14.51 -1.94 0.29
C ASP A 18 14.84 -2.16 -1.20
N PRO A 19 15.97 -2.82 -1.52
CA PRO A 19 16.39 -3.08 -2.90
C PRO A 19 15.32 -3.77 -3.76
N LEU A 20 14.52 -4.65 -3.15
CA LEU A 20 13.45 -5.36 -3.83
C LEU A 20 12.28 -4.44 -4.21
N GLY A 21 11.89 -3.52 -3.32
CA GLY A 21 10.86 -2.52 -3.59
C GLY A 21 11.27 -1.59 -4.72
N GLN A 22 12.52 -1.12 -4.70
CA GLN A 22 13.09 -0.25 -5.73
C GLN A 22 13.19 -0.93 -7.10
N SER A 23 13.58 -2.21 -7.14
CA SER A 23 13.87 -2.90 -8.41
C SER A 23 12.65 -3.55 -9.05
N GLN A 24 11.61 -3.91 -8.28
CA GLN A 24 10.45 -4.64 -8.79
C GLN A 24 9.13 -3.87 -8.65
N VAL A 25 8.83 -3.36 -7.46
CA VAL A 25 7.50 -2.79 -7.17
C VAL A 25 7.32 -1.43 -7.81
N ILE A 26 8.30 -0.53 -7.62
CA ILE A 26 8.21 0.84 -8.12
C ILE A 26 8.15 0.91 -9.66
N PRO A 27 9.01 0.21 -10.43
CA PRO A 27 8.96 0.25 -11.89
C PRO A 27 7.63 -0.27 -12.43
N TYR A 28 7.09 -1.32 -11.80
CA TYR A 28 5.79 -1.90 -12.16
C TYR A 28 4.65 -0.91 -11.96
N LEU A 29 4.56 -0.30 -10.78
CA LEU A 29 3.51 0.69 -10.48
C LEU A 29 3.64 1.94 -11.36
N ARG A 30 4.86 2.39 -11.63
CA ARG A 30 5.12 3.53 -12.51
C ARG A 30 4.63 3.27 -13.92
N GLU A 31 4.92 2.10 -14.47
CA GLU A 31 4.49 1.73 -15.83
C GLU A 31 2.96 1.65 -15.94
N LEU A 32 2.29 1.17 -14.89
CA LEU A 32 0.83 1.21 -14.82
C LEU A 32 0.29 2.63 -14.58
N GLY A 33 1.00 3.46 -13.81
CA GLY A 33 0.66 4.86 -13.55
C GLY A 33 0.65 5.68 -14.83
N LYS A 34 1.64 5.49 -15.71
CA LYS A 34 1.70 6.08 -17.05
C LYS A 34 0.50 5.72 -17.93
N ARG A 35 -0.16 4.59 -17.68
CA ARG A 35 -1.39 4.17 -18.39
C ARG A 35 -2.64 4.89 -17.87
N GLY A 36 -2.47 5.84 -16.95
CA GLY A 36 -3.53 6.69 -16.37
C GLY A 36 -4.24 6.03 -15.19
N ILE A 37 -3.57 5.12 -14.48
CA ILE A 37 -4.07 4.51 -13.25
C ILE A 37 -3.49 5.30 -12.06
N PHE A 38 -4.33 5.63 -11.09
CA PHE A 38 -3.89 6.27 -9.86
C PHE A 38 -3.62 5.21 -8.81
N PHE A 39 -2.39 5.13 -8.33
CA PHE A 39 -2.04 4.18 -7.28
C PHE A 39 -1.98 4.87 -5.92
N THR A 40 -2.53 4.21 -4.90
CA THR A 40 -2.21 4.48 -3.50
C THR A 40 -1.33 3.32 -3.05
N LEU A 41 -0.04 3.58 -2.81
CA LEU A 41 0.90 2.56 -2.36
C LEU A 41 0.99 2.59 -0.84
N LEU A 42 0.77 1.46 -0.19
CA LEU A 42 0.95 1.29 1.25
C LEU A 42 2.07 0.28 1.49
N SER A 43 3.20 0.74 2.03
CA SER A 43 4.32 -0.12 2.43
C SER A 43 4.51 -0.16 3.95
N PHE A 44 5.12 -1.24 4.44
CA PHE A 44 5.53 -1.36 5.83
C PHE A 44 7.05 -1.22 5.92
N GLU A 45 7.53 -0.10 6.46
CA GLU A 45 8.95 0.21 6.57
C GLU A 45 9.50 -0.12 7.96
N ARG A 46 10.76 -0.54 8.03
CA ARG A 46 11.45 -0.79 9.30
C ARG A 46 11.73 0.51 10.06
N ALA A 47 12.04 0.40 11.35
CA ALA A 47 12.29 1.56 12.22
C ALA A 47 13.33 2.55 11.66
N ALA A 48 14.34 2.06 10.93
CA ALA A 48 15.36 2.89 10.28
C ALA A 48 14.79 3.91 9.28
N ALA A 49 13.65 3.60 8.62
CA ALA A 49 12.97 4.55 7.73
C ALA A 49 12.33 5.73 8.49
N PHE A 50 12.13 5.58 9.79
CA PHE A 50 11.56 6.61 10.66
C PHE A 50 12.62 7.42 11.41
N GLU A 51 13.91 7.15 11.22
CA GLU A 51 15.02 7.98 11.72
C GLU A 51 15.22 9.22 10.82
N SER A 52 16.06 10.19 11.21
CA SER A 52 16.26 11.44 10.45
C SER A 52 16.58 11.19 8.98
N ASP A 53 17.53 10.29 8.73
CA ASP A 53 18.06 10.03 7.39
C ASP A 53 17.08 9.19 6.57
N GLY A 54 16.42 8.24 7.21
CA GLY A 54 15.34 7.45 6.61
C GLY A 54 14.15 8.32 6.19
N ARG A 55 13.75 9.28 7.03
CA ARG A 55 12.65 10.21 6.71
C ARG A 55 12.97 11.09 5.53
N ALA A 56 14.21 11.56 5.39
CA ALA A 56 14.63 12.33 4.22
C ALA A 56 14.51 11.49 2.94
N ARG A 57 14.98 10.24 2.97
CA ARG A 57 14.85 9.29 1.85
C ARG A 57 13.40 8.95 1.52
N CYS A 58 12.54 8.81 2.53
CA CYS A 58 11.11 8.60 2.32
C CYS A 58 10.45 9.83 1.67
N ALA A 59 10.79 11.04 2.13
CA ALA A 59 10.25 12.26 1.54
C ALA A 59 10.64 12.39 0.06
N GLU A 60 11.93 12.20 -0.26
CA GLU A 60 12.44 12.23 -1.62
C GLU A 60 11.75 11.19 -2.52
N LEU A 61 11.59 9.96 -2.02
CA LEU A 61 10.93 8.90 -2.76
C LEU A 61 9.44 9.18 -2.96
N ARG A 62 8.75 9.74 -1.96
CA ARG A 62 7.34 10.13 -2.07
C ARG A 62 7.15 11.17 -3.16
N ASP A 63 8.01 12.17 -3.23
CA ASP A 63 7.89 13.24 -4.22
C ASP A 63 8.12 12.70 -5.64
N ARG A 64 9.07 11.77 -5.81
CA ARG A 64 9.27 11.05 -7.09
C ARG A 64 8.04 10.22 -7.49
N LEU A 65 7.45 9.49 -6.55
CA LEU A 65 6.27 8.67 -6.80
C LEU A 65 5.03 9.53 -7.09
N GLY A 66 4.91 10.69 -6.44
CA GLY A 66 3.84 11.65 -6.69
C GLY A 66 3.80 12.13 -8.15
N ALA A 67 4.96 12.32 -8.77
CA ALA A 67 5.06 12.66 -10.20
C ALA A 67 4.55 11.55 -11.12
N ASP A 68 4.54 10.30 -10.66
CA ASP A 68 4.10 9.12 -11.40
C ASP A 68 2.62 8.74 -11.15
N ASN A 69 1.84 9.61 -10.50
CA ASN A 69 0.47 9.33 -10.02
C ASN A 69 0.40 8.22 -8.95
N ILE A 70 1.45 8.10 -8.15
CA ILE A 70 1.54 7.13 -7.05
C ILE A 70 1.57 7.89 -5.72
N ASP A 71 0.48 7.82 -4.97
CA ASP A 71 0.37 8.35 -3.62
C ASP A 71 0.92 7.32 -2.62
N TRP A 72 2.14 7.54 -2.13
CA TRP A 72 2.83 6.59 -1.26
C TRP A 72 2.67 6.94 0.22
N HIS A 73 2.18 5.95 0.97
CA HIS A 73 2.05 5.93 2.42
C HIS A 73 2.92 4.81 2.97
N TRP A 74 3.79 5.13 3.92
CA TRP A 74 4.57 4.13 4.64
C TRP A 74 4.12 4.07 6.11
N LEU A 75 3.87 2.86 6.57
CA LEU A 75 3.56 2.58 7.97
C LEU A 75 4.75 1.91 8.64
N ARG A 76 4.86 2.09 9.95
CA ARG A 76 5.94 1.48 10.72
C ARG A 76 5.68 -0.01 10.88
N TYR A 77 6.67 -0.81 10.53
CA TYR A 77 6.69 -2.23 10.83
C TYR A 77 7.12 -2.45 12.29
N HIS A 78 6.24 -3.05 13.10
CA HIS A 78 6.57 -3.47 14.46
C HIS A 78 7.11 -4.91 14.46
N GLN A 79 8.43 -5.03 14.60
CA GLN A 79 9.18 -6.29 14.58
C GLN A 79 9.02 -7.13 15.88
N LYS A 80 8.25 -6.67 16.87
CA LYS A 80 8.00 -7.38 18.15
C LYS A 80 6.51 -7.69 18.31
N PRO A 81 6.06 -8.93 18.10
CA PRO A 81 4.71 -9.32 18.49
C PRO A 81 4.74 -9.84 19.93
N SER A 82 4.05 -9.18 20.85
CA SER A 82 3.11 -9.96 21.65
C SER A 82 1.91 -10.18 20.72
N LEU A 83 1.48 -11.42 20.49
CA LEU A 83 0.37 -11.75 19.56
C LEU A 83 -0.82 -10.76 19.57
N PRO A 84 -1.29 -10.23 20.72
CA PRO A 84 -2.36 -9.24 20.73
C PRO A 84 -1.99 -7.86 20.15
N ALA A 85 -0.75 -7.39 20.27
CA ALA A 85 -0.31 -6.10 19.75
C ALA A 85 -0.31 -6.07 18.21
N THR A 86 0.11 -7.18 17.59
CA THR A 86 0.10 -7.33 16.13
C THR A 86 -1.31 -7.31 15.56
N ILE A 87 -2.28 -7.91 16.25
CA ILE A 87 -3.69 -7.89 15.82
C ILE A 87 -4.25 -6.47 15.90
N TYR A 88 -3.94 -5.72 16.96
CA TYR A 88 -4.37 -4.33 17.09
C TYR A 88 -3.78 -3.43 16.00
N ASP A 89 -2.50 -3.59 15.69
CA ASP A 89 -1.83 -2.84 14.63
C ASP A 89 -2.40 -3.18 13.25
N VAL A 90 -2.70 -4.46 13.00
CA VAL A 90 -3.38 -4.89 11.77
C VAL A 90 -4.78 -4.28 11.71
N LEU A 91 -5.56 -4.28 12.79
CA LEU A 91 -6.89 -3.65 12.83
C LEU A 91 -6.84 -2.13 12.65
N SER A 92 -5.83 -1.47 13.21
CA SER A 92 -5.61 -0.03 13.05
C SER A 92 -5.18 0.30 11.61
N GLY A 93 -4.31 -0.52 11.02
CA GLY A 93 -3.96 -0.50 9.61
C GLY A 93 -5.18 -0.73 8.71
N ILE A 94 -6.08 -1.65 9.07
CA ILE A 94 -7.35 -1.89 8.37
C ILE A 94 -8.22 -0.63 8.40
N ARG A 95 -8.40 0.01 9.57
CA ARG A 95 -9.19 1.24 9.67
C ARG A 95 -8.58 2.38 8.86
N TYR A 96 -7.26 2.52 8.88
CA TYR A 96 -6.56 3.54 8.10
C TYR A 96 -6.70 3.28 6.59
N ALA A 97 -6.51 2.03 6.16
CA ALA A 97 -6.74 1.61 4.78
C ALA A 97 -8.21 1.82 4.37
N ALA A 98 -9.19 1.50 5.23
CA ALA A 98 -10.61 1.76 4.99
C ALA A 98 -10.90 3.25 4.79
N LYS A 99 -10.29 4.10 5.62
CA LYS A 99 -10.38 5.55 5.49
C LYS A 99 -9.76 6.04 4.19
N LEU A 100 -8.62 5.49 3.79
CA LEU A 100 -7.98 5.78 2.50
C LEU A 100 -8.85 5.33 1.32
N VAL A 101 -9.42 4.13 1.37
CA VAL A 101 -10.32 3.62 0.32
C VAL A 101 -11.53 4.54 0.14
N LYS A 102 -12.16 4.95 1.26
CA LYS A 102 -13.32 5.85 1.23
C LYS A 102 -12.95 7.27 0.78
N ARG A 103 -11.84 7.82 1.30
CA ARG A 103 -11.37 9.18 0.96
C ARG A 103 -10.92 9.29 -0.49
N ASN A 104 -10.16 8.30 -0.96
CA ASN A 104 -9.56 8.30 -2.28
C ASN A 104 -10.45 7.63 -3.33
N LYS A 105 -11.66 7.15 -3.00
CA LYS A 105 -12.58 6.45 -3.91
C LYS A 105 -11.90 5.28 -4.65
N ILE A 106 -11.20 4.44 -3.89
CA ILE A 106 -10.44 3.32 -4.44
C ILE A 106 -11.39 2.22 -4.93
N GLU A 107 -11.16 1.74 -6.15
CA GLU A 107 -11.97 0.73 -6.85
C GLU A 107 -11.31 -0.66 -6.88
N MET A 108 -10.03 -0.74 -6.54
CA MET A 108 -9.32 -2.02 -6.56
C MET A 108 -8.28 -2.05 -5.48
N VAL A 109 -8.17 -3.19 -4.78
CA VAL A 109 -7.11 -3.42 -3.80
C VAL A 109 -6.28 -4.59 -4.28
N HIS A 110 -4.99 -4.34 -4.44
CA HIS A 110 -4.00 -5.32 -4.83
C HIS A 110 -3.06 -5.59 -3.66
N ALA A 111 -2.91 -6.85 -3.29
CA ALA A 111 -2.18 -7.28 -2.11
C ALA A 111 -1.21 -8.40 -2.49
N ARG A 112 0.07 -8.27 -2.08
CA ARG A 112 1.13 -9.29 -2.27
C ARG A 112 1.56 -9.95 -0.94
N SER A 113 0.62 -10.24 -0.04
CA SER A 113 0.87 -11.05 1.17
C SER A 113 -0.43 -11.48 1.89
N HIS A 114 -0.36 -12.54 2.71
CA HIS A 114 -1.51 -13.12 3.42
C HIS A 114 -2.23 -12.17 4.39
N ILE A 115 -1.52 -11.21 5.00
CA ILE A 115 -2.10 -10.24 5.94
C ILE A 115 -3.04 -9.27 5.22
N PRO A 116 -2.64 -8.61 4.11
CA PRO A 116 -3.54 -7.74 3.37
C PRO A 116 -4.71 -8.47 2.70
N ALA A 117 -4.67 -9.79 2.50
CA ALA A 117 -5.85 -10.57 2.10
C ALA A 117 -6.96 -10.54 3.17
N THR A 118 -6.59 -10.61 4.46
CA THR A 118 -7.54 -10.46 5.59
C THR A 118 -8.09 -9.03 5.69
N ILE A 119 -7.24 -8.02 5.45
CA ILE A 119 -7.64 -6.60 5.38
C ILE A 119 -8.65 -6.38 4.25
N ALA A 120 -8.33 -6.91 3.08
CA ALA A 120 -9.17 -6.89 1.88
C ALA A 120 -10.52 -7.58 2.11
N LEU A 121 -10.53 -8.76 2.76
CA LEU A 121 -11.75 -9.50 3.08
C LEU A 121 -12.64 -8.73 4.07
N ALA A 122 -12.05 -8.07 5.06
CA ALA A 122 -12.77 -7.21 6.00
C ALA A 122 -13.38 -5.97 5.31
N LEU A 123 -12.63 -5.34 4.40
CA LEU A 123 -13.11 -4.18 3.62
C LEU A 123 -14.26 -4.53 2.67
N LYS A 124 -14.28 -5.76 2.14
CA LYS A 124 -15.36 -6.24 1.27
C LYS A 124 -16.72 -6.30 1.99
N LYS A 125 -16.72 -6.52 3.31
CA LYS A 125 -17.94 -6.61 4.13
C LYS A 125 -18.63 -5.25 4.32
N ASP A 126 -17.85 -4.15 4.33
CA ASP A 126 -18.36 -2.78 4.51
C ASP A 126 -18.52 -1.98 3.19
N SER A 127 -17.98 -2.45 2.07
CA SER A 127 -18.08 -1.78 0.76
C SER A 127 -18.20 -2.78 -0.41
N PRO A 128 -19.33 -3.51 -0.50
CA PRO A 128 -19.47 -4.69 -1.37
C PRO A 128 -19.47 -4.41 -2.87
N SER A 129 -19.72 -3.18 -3.33
CA SER A 129 -20.05 -2.91 -4.75
C SER A 129 -18.91 -2.39 -5.62
N ARG A 130 -17.73 -2.10 -5.08
CA ARG A 130 -16.63 -1.48 -5.85
C ARG A 130 -15.25 -2.05 -5.64
N LEU A 131 -15.05 -3.05 -4.78
CA LEU A 131 -13.70 -3.51 -4.43
C LEU A 131 -13.37 -4.82 -5.16
N SER A 132 -12.59 -4.75 -6.25
CA SER A 132 -11.99 -5.95 -6.83
C SER A 132 -10.71 -6.29 -6.08
N LEU A 133 -10.60 -7.53 -5.59
CA LEU A 133 -9.46 -8.01 -4.80
C LEU A 133 -8.61 -8.90 -5.69
N THR A 134 -7.36 -8.52 -5.88
CA THR A 134 -6.38 -9.36 -6.58
C THR A 134 -5.29 -9.74 -5.59
N CYS A 135 -5.27 -11.01 -5.22
CA CYS A 135 -4.19 -11.64 -4.48
C CYS A 135 -3.17 -12.08 -5.54
N ALA A 136 -2.06 -11.35 -5.66
CA ALA A 136 -0.94 -11.83 -6.46
C ALA A 136 0.02 -12.50 -5.49
N ASP A 137 -0.21 -13.79 -5.24
CA ASP A 137 0.76 -14.82 -4.84
C ASP A 137 -0.01 -16.15 -4.66
N CYS A 138 -0.19 -16.86 -5.77
CA CYS A 138 -0.15 -18.33 -5.87
C CYS A 138 0.93 -18.65 -6.90
#